data_AF-N1Q345-F1
#
_entry.id   AF-N1Q345-F1
#
_cell.length_a   1.000
_cell.length_b   1.000
_cell.length_c   1.000
_cell.angle_alpha   90.00
_cell.angle_beta   90.00
_cell.angle_gamma   90.00
#
_symmetry.space_group_name_H-M   'P 1'
#
loop_
_entity.id
_entity.type
_entity.pdbx_description
1 polymer ?
#
loop_
_entity_poly.entity_id
_entity_poly.type
_entity_poly.pdbx_seq_one_letter_code
_entity_poly.pdbx_strand_id
1 'polypeptide(L)' 'PKNVSTIQCEWYRTASQEFGVPLDSRHGYTKSDWEMWTAAVCDEGSRGLFVNYLAK' A
#
# COMPACT_ATOMS: atom_id res chain seq x y z
N PRO A 1 -16.47 -5.48 -5.44
CA PRO A 1 -16.79 -6.39 -4.30
C PRO A 1 -15.99 -6.00 -3.05
N LYS A 2 -16.65 -5.64 -1.94
CA LYS A 2 -16.00 -5.15 -0.70
C LYS A 2 -14.90 -6.06 -0.15
N ASN A 3 -15.05 -7.36 -0.35
CA ASN A 3 -14.14 -8.38 0.16
C ASN A 3 -12.71 -8.27 -0.45
N VAL A 4 -12.59 -8.01 -1.75
CA VAL A 4 -11.27 -7.95 -2.42
C VAL A 4 -10.44 -6.79 -1.89
N SER A 5 -11.05 -5.61 -1.73
CA SER A 5 -10.39 -4.44 -1.15
C SER A 5 -9.87 -4.72 0.26
N THR A 6 -10.66 -5.37 1.11
CA THR A 6 -10.22 -5.74 2.47
C THR A 6 -9.02 -6.69 2.44
N ILE A 7 -9.09 -7.77 1.66
CA ILE A 7 -7.99 -8.74 1.53
C ILE A 7 -6.71 -8.06 1.04
N GLN A 8 -6.82 -7.19 0.04
CA GLN A 8 -5.66 -6.47 -0.51
C GLN A 8 -5.05 -5.52 0.53
N CYS A 9 -5.88 -4.73 1.23
CA CYS A 9 -5.40 -3.81 2.26
C CYS A 9 -4.74 -4.53 3.44
N GLU A 10 -5.22 -5.71 3.83
CA GLU A 10 -4.54 -6.57 4.81
C GLU A 10 -3.20 -7.08 4.27
N TRP A 11 -3.17 -7.57 3.03
CA TRP A 11 -1.94 -8.06 2.41
C TRP A 11 -0.87 -6.96 2.29
N TYR A 12 -1.22 -5.72 1.92
CA TYR A 12 -0.27 -4.61 1.80
C TYR A 12 0.50 -4.36 3.10
N ARG A 13 -0.14 -4.50 4.26
CA ARG A 13 0.56 -4.37 5.56
C ARG A 13 1.63 -5.43 5.75
N THR A 14 1.41 -6.63 5.21
CA THR A 14 2.37 -7.75 5.31
C THR A 14 3.50 -7.65 4.29
N ALA A 15 3.24 -7.03 3.13
CA ALA A 15 4.19 -6.91 2.03
C ALA A 15 5.02 -5.61 2.06
N SER A 16 4.69 -4.68 2.95
CA SER A 16 5.32 -3.37 3.04
C SER A 16 6.80 -3.44 3.43
N GLN A 17 7.63 -2.60 2.80
CA GLN A 17 9.07 -2.49 3.06
C GLN A 17 9.45 -1.07 3.51
N GLU A 18 10.75 -0.75 3.53
CA GLU A 18 11.26 0.55 4.01
C GLU A 18 10.68 1.75 3.24
N PHE A 19 10.51 1.62 1.92
CA PHE A 19 10.08 2.69 1.02
C PHE A 19 8.68 2.47 0.43
N GLY A 20 7.89 1.57 1.02
CA GLY A 20 6.55 1.24 0.55
C GLY A 20 6.36 -0.21 0.09
N VAL A 21 5.29 -0.44 -0.67
CA VAL A 21 4.91 -1.78 -1.15
C VAL A 21 5.48 -2.02 -2.56
N PRO A 22 6.28 -3.07 -2.77
CA PRO A 22 6.82 -3.40 -4.08
C PRO A 22 5.71 -3.87 -5.04
N LEU A 23 5.74 -3.37 -6.28
CA LEU A 23 4.76 -3.72 -7.32
C LEU A 23 5.19 -4.86 -8.24
N ASP A 24 6.43 -5.32 -8.10
CA ASP A 24 7.03 -6.40 -8.90
C ASP A 24 7.84 -7.31 -7.98
N SER A 25 7.87 -8.61 -8.27
CA SER A 25 8.61 -9.60 -7.45
C SER A 25 10.12 -9.61 -7.72
N ARG A 26 10.56 -9.04 -8.85
CA ARG A 26 11.97 -9.04 -9.28
C ARG A 26 12.75 -7.86 -8.70
N HIS A 27 12.05 -6.78 -8.35
CA HIS A 27 12.64 -5.54 -7.87
C HIS A 27 11.77 -4.92 -6.78
N GLY A 28 12.38 -4.37 -5.73
CA GLY A 28 11.69 -3.70 -4.63
C GLY A 28 11.15 -2.30 -4.97
N TYR A 29 10.82 -2.02 -6.23
CA TYR A 29 10.37 -0.69 -6.65
C TYR A 29 8.94 -0.42 -6.23
N THR A 30 8.75 0.74 -5.62
CA THR A 30 7.47 1.27 -5.19
C THR A 30 7.06 2.41 -6.11
N LYS A 31 5.76 2.72 -6.14
CA LYS A 31 5.21 3.74 -7.05
C LYS A 31 4.27 4.65 -6.28
N SER A 32 4.73 5.87 -6.03
CA SER A 32 4.04 6.83 -5.16
C SER A 32 2.61 7.17 -5.59
N ASP A 33 2.34 7.26 -6.90
CA ASP A 33 0.98 7.51 -7.39
C ASP A 33 0.03 6.34 -7.14
N TRP A 34 0.54 5.10 -7.19
CA TRP A 34 -0.24 3.93 -6.83
C TRP A 34 -0.48 3.85 -5.33
N GLU A 35 0.51 4.19 -4.50
CA GLU A 35 0.35 4.24 -3.04
C GLU A 35 -0.67 5.31 -2.61
N MET A 36 -0.72 6.44 -3.30
CA MET A 36 -1.74 7.46 -3.06
C MET A 36 -3.14 6.92 -3.40
N TRP A 37 -3.27 6.16 -4.49
CA TRP A 37 -4.52 5.54 -4.87
C TRP A 37 -4.96 4.47 -3.86
N THR A 38 -4.07 3.61 -3.39
CA THR A 38 -4.41 2.60 -2.35
C THR A 38 -4.76 3.24 -1.02
N ALA A 39 -4.09 4.34 -0.63
CA ALA A 39 -4.42 5.10 0.58
C ALA A 39 -5.86 5.63 0.57
N ALA A 40 -6.40 5.99 -0.60
CA ALA A 40 -7.77 6.49 -0.74
C ALA A 40 -8.83 5.38 -0.69
N VAL A 41 -8.47 4.13 -0.98
CA VAL A 41 -9.38 2.99 -1.08
C VAL A 41 -9.35 2.09 0.17
N CYS A 42 -8.22 2.05 0.86
CA CYS A 42 -8.04 1.22 2.04
C CYS A 42 -8.63 1.80 3.32
N ASP A 43 -8.78 0.94 4.33
CA ASP A 43 -9.19 1.34 5.68
C ASP A 43 -8.12 2.21 6.36
N GLU A 44 -8.48 2.87 7.46
CA GLU A 44 -7.62 3.87 8.10
C GLU A 44 -6.23 3.35 8.49
N GLY A 45 -6.13 2.08 8.89
CA GLY A 45 -4.84 1.50 9.28
C GLY A 45 -3.89 1.33 8.09
N SER A 46 -4.40 0.95 6.92
CA SER A 46 -3.60 0.83 5.69
C SER A 46 -3.39 2.19 5.02
N ARG A 47 -4.33 3.12 5.15
CA ARG A 47 -4.13 4.50 4.70
C ARG A 47 -2.94 5.16 5.39
N GLY A 48 -2.84 5.02 6.72
CA GLY A 48 -1.72 5.59 7.47
C GLY A 48 -0.35 5.05 7.02
N LEU A 49 -0.29 3.77 6.66
CA LEU A 49 0.91 3.14 6.10
C LEU A 49 1.40 3.89 4.85
N PHE A 50 0.55 4.04 3.84
CA PHE A 50 0.91 4.68 2.57
C PHE A 50 1.18 6.18 2.71
N VAL A 51 0.37 6.91 3.49
CA VAL A 51 0.59 8.35 3.71
C VAL A 51 1.96 8.61 4.34
N ASN A 52 2.40 7.75 5.26
CA ASN A 52 3.70 7.88 5.89
C ASN A 52 4.88 7.65 4.92
N TYR A 53 4.71 6.84 3.87
CA TYR A 53 5.75 6.68 2.84
C TYR A 53 5.82 7.87 1.90
N LEU A 54 4.68 8.47 1.58
CA LEU A 54 4.57 9.59 0.66
C LEU A 54 5.00 10.93 1.27
N ALA A 55 4.79 11.10 2.57
CA ALA A 55 5.02 12.37 3.27
C ALA A 55 6.36 12.44 4.03
N LYS A 56 7.19 11.40 3.95
CA LYS A 56 8.51 11.35 4.59
C LYS A 56 9.56 12.20 3.89
#